data_AF-A0A5D4JNU6-F1
#
_entry.id   AF-A0A5D4JNU6-F1
#
_cell.length_a   1.000
_cell.length_b   1.000
_cell.length_c   1.000
_cell.angle_alpha   90.00
_cell.angle_beta   90.00
_cell.angle_gamma   90.00
#
_symmetry.space_group_name_H-M   'P 1'
#
loop_
_entity.id
_entity.type
_entity.pdbx_description
1 polymer ?
#
loop_
_entity_poly.entity_id
_entity_poly.type
_entity_poly.pdbx_seq_one_letter_code
_entity_poly.pdbx_strand_id
1 'polypeptide(L)'
;MLIEHYIVDVRRQFTGESLTGARRRLHGLRDWSKPLPAAHSGDQARLEGHLLQALGTGRGRNPLGVTEVVPGTDHLVLRLESVDTFAPLLRLMPYRDRRRSRHGLLDLRVSASRRGIELVLGRSGSGRALIVGPQGCDLTTAVDDHRQAIESMQYLQLWTKDTPHDPMPRPMTSRRPRPKARPMDPYAVRAELASALLRRLHLWNSLVAGSSVTFTSQPLDSGLLWTVERCVPHHRPLHDDIATALADPVAGPGLPLDATDHPCDQEQCVQSFDSGRLTVRTIRGENDRPARPASRARAHVRSTFLREAKQSPIADDQTRAGHVLQLIAPWGEGHAGAADQLAAAWAREGLHTLILSTGSSRETRNTAVSWRRARLTGGRGAMFKAYSNLIHHDLEADIARARGVFDHIILVKRNWTDTPLLGFSPLADDHLIVAGGQFPKTTRTTTVRAGELRRRSLPLTPTESAVAWLHHRLGRVPFSDVPMTGLLLWCERDESCTDGFDTEVDAELARHGMPVLGRLPQTPRFSPDRTVLDHVPDEQRKFVIQQANQVRQCLGPAHANATAFRTALREYADL
;
A
#
# COMPACT_ATOMS: atom_id res chain seq x y z
N MET A 1 -3.18 -20.49 0.36
CA MET A 1 -2.04 -19.92 1.11
C MET A 1 -2.61 -18.97 2.15
N LEU A 2 -2.25 -19.11 3.42
CA LEU A 2 -2.66 -18.17 4.47
C LEU A 2 -2.01 -16.80 4.21
N ILE A 3 -2.75 -15.71 4.43
CA ILE A 3 -2.28 -14.33 4.21
C ILE A 3 -1.00 -14.03 4.99
N GLU A 4 -0.85 -14.60 6.18
CA GLU A 4 0.37 -14.53 6.98
C GLU A 4 1.59 -15.10 6.24
N HIS A 5 1.44 -16.26 5.59
CA HIS A 5 2.51 -16.87 4.81
C HIS A 5 2.88 -15.98 3.61
N TYR A 6 1.89 -15.39 2.96
CA TYR A 6 2.12 -14.43 1.90
C TYR A 6 2.93 -13.23 2.40
N ILE A 7 2.48 -12.53 3.44
CA ILE A 7 3.12 -11.32 3.97
C ILE A 7 4.55 -11.60 4.45
N VAL A 8 4.76 -12.76 5.09
CA VAL A 8 6.08 -13.25 5.47
C VAL A 8 6.97 -13.40 4.24
N ASP A 9 6.49 -14.07 3.19
CA ASP A 9 7.29 -14.30 1.98
C ASP A 9 7.56 -13.02 1.18
N VAL A 10 6.61 -12.08 1.17
CA VAL A 10 6.77 -10.73 0.63
C VAL A 10 7.89 -9.98 1.35
N ARG A 11 7.80 -9.87 2.68
CA ARG A 11 8.80 -9.17 3.48
C ARG A 11 10.19 -9.74 3.20
N ARG A 12 10.34 -11.07 3.27
CA ARG A 12 11.61 -11.77 2.98
C ARG A 12 12.19 -11.50 1.59
N GLN A 13 11.35 -11.26 0.59
CA GLN A 13 11.80 -10.95 -0.76
C GLN A 13 12.39 -9.56 -0.85
N PHE A 14 11.77 -8.57 -0.22
CA PHE A 14 12.25 -7.19 -0.24
C PHE A 14 13.41 -6.94 0.72
N THR A 15 13.43 -7.65 1.86
CA THR A 15 14.43 -7.44 2.92
C THR A 15 15.57 -8.45 2.94
N GLY A 16 15.43 -9.60 2.28
CA GLY A 16 16.39 -10.69 2.43
C GLY A 16 16.27 -11.44 3.76
N GLU A 17 15.30 -11.10 4.62
CA GLU A 17 15.19 -11.69 5.96
C GLU A 17 15.00 -13.23 5.95
N SER A 18 15.50 -13.85 7.02
CA SER A 18 15.20 -15.26 7.30
C SER A 18 13.69 -15.46 7.55
N LEU A 19 13.17 -16.68 7.28
CA LEU A 19 11.75 -16.99 7.53
C LEU A 19 11.37 -16.73 8.99
N THR A 20 12.20 -17.19 9.92
CA THR A 20 12.00 -17.02 11.36
C THR A 20 12.08 -15.54 11.76
N GLY A 21 13.02 -14.79 11.18
CA GLY A 21 13.16 -13.34 11.41
C GLY A 21 11.92 -12.57 10.95
N ALA A 22 11.51 -12.76 9.70
CA ALA A 22 10.34 -12.11 9.12
C ALA A 22 9.06 -12.43 9.91
N ARG A 23 8.81 -13.70 10.28
CA ARG A 23 7.67 -14.09 11.13
C ARG A 23 7.68 -13.37 12.48
N ARG A 24 8.82 -13.37 13.16
CA ARG A 24 8.97 -12.70 14.47
C ARG A 24 8.71 -11.20 14.36
N ARG A 25 9.17 -10.55 13.28
CA ARG A 25 8.99 -9.10 13.09
C ARG A 25 7.56 -8.75 12.73
N LEU A 26 6.92 -9.51 11.85
CA LEU A 26 5.52 -9.31 11.50
C LEU A 26 4.60 -9.50 12.71
N HIS A 27 4.88 -10.45 13.59
CA HIS A 27 4.14 -10.61 14.84
C HIS A 27 4.24 -9.38 15.76
N GLY A 28 5.36 -8.65 15.71
CA GLY A 28 5.57 -7.41 16.47
C GLY A 28 4.99 -6.15 15.81
N LEU A 29 4.47 -6.23 14.58
CA LEU A 29 3.87 -5.08 13.91
C LEU A 29 2.45 -4.86 14.42
N ARG A 30 2.15 -3.60 14.75
CA ARG A 30 0.75 -3.17 14.99
C ARG A 30 -0.11 -3.27 13.74
N ASP A 31 0.53 -3.25 12.55
CA ASP A 31 -0.09 -3.14 11.24
C ASP A 31 0.63 -4.00 10.20
N TRP A 32 -0.04 -5.00 9.65
CA TRP A 32 0.53 -5.87 8.61
C TRP A 32 0.45 -5.28 7.21
N SER A 33 -0.30 -4.17 7.01
CA SER A 33 -0.34 -3.45 5.73
C SER A 33 0.96 -2.72 5.42
N LYS A 34 1.82 -2.52 6.41
CA LYS A 34 3.14 -1.92 6.23
C LYS A 34 4.19 -2.97 6.60
N PRO A 35 4.28 -4.09 5.83
CA PRO A 35 5.25 -5.15 6.15
C PRO A 35 6.68 -4.61 6.07
N LEU A 36 6.88 -3.53 5.31
CA LEU A 36 8.04 -2.66 5.34
C LEU A 36 7.60 -1.30 5.92
N PRO A 37 7.91 -0.97 7.18
CA PRO A 37 7.61 0.36 7.70
C PRO A 37 8.37 1.42 6.91
N ALA A 38 7.81 2.62 6.78
CA ALA A 38 8.55 3.79 6.32
C ALA A 38 9.40 4.38 7.45
N ALA A 39 10.40 5.18 7.11
CA ALA A 39 11.17 5.93 8.10
C ALA A 39 10.24 6.91 8.85
N HIS A 40 10.29 6.88 10.18
CA HIS A 40 9.43 7.71 11.00
C HIS A 40 9.85 9.20 11.01
N SER A 41 11.15 9.47 10.85
CA SER A 41 11.72 10.81 10.90
C SER A 41 12.51 11.15 9.62
N GLY A 42 12.60 12.44 9.31
CA GLY A 42 13.43 12.93 8.19
C GLY A 42 14.92 12.59 8.37
N ASP A 43 15.43 12.61 9.62
CA ASP A 43 16.81 12.20 9.92
C ASP A 43 17.05 10.70 9.67
N GLN A 44 16.07 9.84 9.98
CA GLN A 44 16.14 8.42 9.63
C GLN A 44 16.22 8.25 8.11
N ALA A 45 15.33 8.92 7.36
CA ALA A 45 15.33 8.84 5.91
C ALA A 45 16.63 9.40 5.30
N ARG A 46 17.17 10.50 5.85
CA ARG A 46 18.44 11.12 5.45
C ARG A 46 19.63 10.20 5.70
N LEU A 47 19.71 9.57 6.88
CA LEU A 47 20.73 8.57 7.19
C LEU A 47 20.69 7.42 6.18
N GLU A 48 19.50 6.89 5.91
CA GLU A 48 19.31 5.83 4.93
C GLU A 48 19.70 6.25 3.51
N GLY A 49 19.47 7.50 3.13
CA GLY A 49 19.95 8.05 1.86
C GLY A 49 21.47 8.08 1.75
N HIS A 50 22.17 8.50 2.81
CA HIS A 50 23.64 8.46 2.85
C HIS A 50 24.18 7.03 2.83
N LEU A 51 23.53 6.09 3.52
CA LEU A 51 23.90 4.68 3.50
C LEU A 51 23.74 4.10 2.09
N LEU A 52 22.62 4.38 1.42
CA LEU A 52 22.38 3.92 0.05
C LEU A 52 23.43 4.48 -0.91
N GLN A 53 23.78 5.76 -0.80
CA GLN A 53 24.83 6.36 -1.62
C GLN A 53 26.19 5.71 -1.39
N ALA A 54 26.59 5.56 -0.13
CA ALA A 54 27.90 5.02 0.21
C ALA A 54 28.04 3.56 -0.23
N LEU A 55 26.96 2.78 -0.11
CA LEU A 55 26.92 1.39 -0.55
C LEU A 55 26.65 1.24 -2.05
N GLY A 56 26.20 2.29 -2.75
CA GLY A 56 25.57 2.21 -4.07
C GLY A 56 26.41 1.59 -5.19
N THR A 57 27.72 1.47 -5.01
CA THR A 57 28.64 0.78 -5.95
C THR A 57 29.25 -0.50 -5.39
N GLY A 58 28.77 -0.93 -4.21
CA GLY A 58 29.22 -2.12 -3.51
C GLY A 58 29.03 -3.37 -4.35
N ARG A 59 30.06 -4.23 -4.35
CA ARG A 59 30.03 -5.53 -5.04
C ARG A 59 29.76 -6.62 -4.01
N GLY A 60 29.06 -7.67 -4.44
CA GLY A 60 28.68 -8.77 -3.57
C GLY A 60 27.86 -9.83 -4.30
N ARG A 61 27.50 -10.90 -3.59
CA ARG A 61 26.55 -11.91 -4.06
C ARG A 61 25.11 -11.40 -4.01
N ASN A 62 24.81 -10.52 -3.06
CA ASN A 62 23.57 -9.79 -2.89
C ASN A 62 23.77 -8.31 -3.27
N PRO A 63 22.68 -7.56 -3.53
CA PRO A 63 22.73 -6.16 -3.92
C PRO A 63 23.56 -5.36 -2.92
N LEU A 64 24.55 -4.63 -3.45
CA LEU A 64 25.44 -3.77 -2.66
C LEU A 64 26.23 -4.50 -1.56
N GLY A 65 26.35 -5.83 -1.62
CA GLY A 65 27.01 -6.63 -0.58
C GLY A 65 26.20 -6.72 0.73
N VAL A 66 24.89 -6.47 0.69
CA VAL A 66 24.01 -6.56 1.86
C VAL A 66 23.21 -7.85 1.82
N THR A 67 23.32 -8.67 2.86
CA THR A 67 22.62 -9.96 3.00
C THR A 67 21.18 -9.83 3.52
N GLU A 68 20.93 -8.87 4.40
CA GLU A 68 19.64 -8.65 5.03
C GLU A 68 19.49 -7.16 5.38
N VAL A 69 18.31 -6.62 5.12
CA VAL A 69 17.88 -5.28 5.52
C VAL A 69 16.70 -5.44 6.46
N VAL A 70 16.84 -5.14 7.76
CA VAL A 70 15.72 -5.23 8.71
C VAL A 70 15.19 -3.82 8.99
N PRO A 71 14.10 -3.39 8.33
CA PRO A 71 13.51 -2.08 8.56
C PRO A 71 12.67 -2.07 9.83
N GLY A 72 12.94 -1.10 10.70
CA GLY A 72 12.07 -0.61 11.76
C GLY A 72 11.55 0.80 11.45
N THR A 73 10.64 1.32 12.27
CA THR A 73 10.14 2.70 12.14
C THR A 73 11.25 3.72 12.41
N ASP A 74 12.01 3.50 13.48
CA ASP A 74 13.00 4.45 14.02
C ASP A 74 14.44 3.94 13.93
N HIS A 75 14.65 2.81 13.26
CA HIS A 75 15.97 2.24 13.06
C HIS A 75 16.00 1.34 11.82
N LEU A 76 17.21 1.11 11.31
CA LEU A 76 17.50 0.16 10.24
C LEU A 76 18.59 -0.81 10.71
N VAL A 77 18.50 -2.09 10.38
CA VAL A 77 19.64 -3.02 10.53
C VAL A 77 20.10 -3.45 9.15
N LEU A 78 21.39 -3.33 8.87
CA LEU A 78 22.02 -3.81 7.65
C LEU A 78 23.02 -4.91 8.00
N ARG A 79 22.85 -6.10 7.41
CA ARG A 79 23.81 -7.19 7.53
C ARG A 79 24.68 -7.26 6.29
N LEU A 80 25.98 -7.08 6.44
CA LEU A 80 26.93 -7.09 5.35
C LEU A 80 27.42 -8.52 5.04
N GLU A 81 27.74 -8.77 3.79
CA GLU A 81 28.36 -10.02 3.33
C GLU A 81 29.82 -10.16 3.77
N SER A 82 30.53 -9.04 3.79
CA SER A 82 31.97 -8.97 4.01
C SER A 82 32.35 -7.69 4.74
N VAL A 83 33.56 -7.69 5.31
CA VAL A 83 34.14 -6.49 5.93
C VAL A 83 34.41 -5.41 4.87
N ASP A 84 34.79 -5.80 3.66
CA ASP A 84 35.08 -4.88 2.57
C ASP A 84 33.87 -4.01 2.20
N THR A 85 32.66 -4.56 2.33
CA THR A 85 31.41 -3.82 2.14
C THR A 85 31.23 -2.69 3.17
N PHE A 86 31.91 -2.75 4.31
CA PHE A 86 31.89 -1.70 5.33
C PHE A 86 32.79 -0.52 4.98
N ALA A 87 33.84 -0.72 4.18
CA ALA A 87 34.85 0.30 3.89
C ALA A 87 34.26 1.61 3.28
N PRO A 88 33.28 1.58 2.36
CA PRO A 88 32.64 2.80 1.88
C PRO A 88 31.90 3.59 2.98
N LEU A 89 31.35 2.91 3.99
CA LEU A 89 30.63 3.55 5.10
C LEU A 89 31.57 4.33 6.03
N LEU A 90 32.84 3.93 6.13
CA LEU A 90 33.85 4.67 6.89
C LEU A 90 34.02 6.11 6.39
N ARG A 91 33.79 6.36 5.08
CA ARG A 91 33.87 7.70 4.49
C ARG A 91 32.77 8.65 4.97
N LEU A 92 31.69 8.13 5.56
CA LEU A 92 30.65 8.96 6.17
C LEU A 92 31.10 9.55 7.50
N MET A 93 32.13 8.96 8.15
CA MET A 93 32.56 9.38 9.48
C MET A 93 33.19 10.77 9.44
N PRO A 94 32.66 11.74 10.21
CA PRO A 94 33.13 13.11 10.13
C PRO A 94 34.53 13.31 10.72
N TYR A 95 35.40 14.04 10.02
CA TYR A 95 36.71 14.42 10.53
C TYR A 95 37.06 15.86 10.17
N ARG A 96 38.03 16.44 10.87
CA ARG A 96 38.59 17.76 10.62
C ARG A 96 40.04 17.65 10.18
N ASP A 97 40.37 18.21 9.02
CA ASP A 97 41.74 18.23 8.52
C ASP A 97 42.60 19.32 9.19
N ARG A 98 43.90 19.36 8.85
CA ARG A 98 44.85 20.36 9.36
C ARG A 98 44.49 21.79 8.99
N ARG A 99 43.77 22.00 7.89
CA ARG A 99 43.27 23.30 7.42
C ARG A 99 41.98 23.70 8.12
N ARG A 100 41.52 22.91 9.09
CA ARG A 100 40.26 23.07 9.82
C ARG A 100 39.02 22.87 8.94
N SER A 101 39.15 22.31 7.75
CA SER A 101 38.01 21.91 6.93
C SER A 101 37.39 20.65 7.52
N ARG A 102 36.06 20.60 7.55
CA ARG A 102 35.32 19.43 8.02
C ARG A 102 34.84 18.60 6.84
N HIS A 103 34.97 17.29 6.95
CA HIS A 103 34.62 16.30 5.94
C HIS A 103 33.68 15.26 6.55
N GLY A 104 33.03 14.44 5.72
CA GLY A 104 32.04 13.45 6.16
C GLY A 104 30.70 14.05 6.60
N LEU A 105 29.88 13.24 7.28
CA LEU A 105 28.55 13.63 7.74
C LEU A 105 28.61 14.20 9.16
N LEU A 106 28.58 15.53 9.29
CA LEU A 106 28.96 16.22 10.53
C LEU A 106 28.10 15.90 11.77
N ASP A 107 26.84 15.51 11.58
CA ASP A 107 25.93 15.17 12.68
C ASP A 107 25.90 13.65 12.97
N LEU A 108 26.82 12.88 12.37
CA LEU A 108 26.90 11.43 12.52
C LEU A 108 27.75 11.04 13.72
N ARG A 109 27.21 10.16 14.54
CA ARG A 109 27.90 9.48 15.63
C ARG A 109 28.06 8.00 15.32
N VAL A 110 29.17 7.43 15.77
CA VAL A 110 29.50 6.02 15.59
C VAL A 110 29.83 5.42 16.96
N SER A 111 29.21 4.30 17.28
CA SER A 111 29.52 3.53 18.48
C SER A 111 29.55 2.04 18.20
N ALA A 112 30.57 1.35 18.70
CA ALA A 112 30.61 -0.11 18.68
C ALA A 112 29.64 -0.69 19.71
N SER A 113 28.92 -1.72 19.32
CA SER A 113 28.04 -2.49 20.19
C SER A 113 28.39 -3.98 20.09
N ARG A 114 27.93 -4.78 21.05
CA ARG A 114 28.07 -6.26 20.99
C ARG A 114 27.44 -6.89 19.75
N ARG A 115 26.60 -6.16 19.02
CA ARG A 115 25.87 -6.64 17.84
C ARG A 115 26.43 -6.12 16.52
N GLY A 116 27.37 -5.17 16.54
CA GLY A 116 27.87 -4.46 15.36
C GLY A 116 28.10 -2.98 15.61
N ILE A 117 28.23 -2.19 14.55
CA ILE A 117 28.46 -0.74 14.62
C ILE A 117 27.14 0.02 14.53
N GLU A 118 26.83 0.83 15.53
CA GLU A 118 25.67 1.70 15.54
C GLU A 118 26.04 3.08 15.00
N LEU A 119 25.27 3.53 14.02
CA LEU A 119 25.33 4.84 13.37
C LEU A 119 24.12 5.66 13.83
N VAL A 120 24.36 6.83 14.39
CA VAL A 120 23.30 7.70 14.90
C VAL A 120 23.42 9.09 14.26
N LEU A 121 22.38 9.52 13.55
CA LEU A 121 22.31 10.83 12.91
C LEU A 121 21.37 11.78 13.67
N GLY A 122 21.80 13.03 13.78
CA GLY A 122 20.98 14.13 14.28
C GLY A 122 21.11 14.35 15.79
N ARG A 123 20.74 15.56 16.25
CA ARG A 123 20.89 15.99 17.65
C ARG A 123 20.06 15.16 18.63
N SER A 124 18.87 14.74 18.21
CA SER A 124 17.95 13.87 18.98
C SER A 124 18.27 12.38 18.83
N GLY A 125 19.20 12.00 17.96
CA GLY A 125 19.47 10.60 17.61
C GLY A 125 18.24 9.89 17.04
N SER A 126 17.45 10.62 16.25
CA SER A 126 16.23 10.20 15.55
C SER A 126 16.52 9.33 14.32
N GLY A 127 17.72 9.42 13.74
CA GLY A 127 18.19 8.51 12.70
C GLY A 127 19.14 7.47 13.30
N ARG A 128 18.83 6.18 13.18
CA ARG A 128 19.64 5.07 13.70
C ARG A 128 19.80 3.96 12.68
N ALA A 129 21.01 3.45 12.55
CA ALA A 129 21.30 2.26 11.78
C ALA A 129 22.30 1.36 12.50
N LEU A 130 22.03 0.07 12.58
CA LEU A 130 22.95 -0.94 13.09
C LEU A 130 23.56 -1.72 11.92
N ILE A 131 24.87 -1.62 11.76
CA ILE A 131 25.64 -2.34 10.75
C ILE A 131 26.25 -3.59 11.37
N VAL A 132 25.91 -4.75 10.83
CA VAL A 132 26.33 -6.05 11.34
C VAL A 132 27.19 -6.75 10.29
N GLY A 133 28.40 -7.16 10.68
CA GLY A 133 29.29 -7.93 9.82
C GLY A 133 28.91 -9.41 9.73
N PRO A 134 29.58 -10.18 8.86
CA PRO A 134 29.43 -11.64 8.85
C PRO A 134 29.89 -12.26 10.17
N GLN A 135 29.47 -13.50 10.45
CA GLN A 135 29.88 -14.19 11.69
C GLN A 135 31.41 -14.26 11.81
N GLY A 136 31.93 -13.95 13.00
CA GLY A 136 33.36 -13.93 13.28
C GLY A 136 34.11 -12.69 12.79
N CYS A 137 33.44 -11.74 12.14
CA CYS A 137 34.03 -10.45 11.77
C CYS A 137 34.04 -9.49 12.94
N ASP A 138 35.15 -8.76 13.10
CA ASP A 138 35.23 -7.59 13.96
C ASP A 138 35.22 -6.29 13.16
N LEU A 139 34.03 -5.70 13.02
CA LEU A 139 33.90 -4.37 12.43
C LEU A 139 34.52 -3.27 13.31
N THR A 140 34.71 -3.53 14.61
CA THR A 140 35.32 -2.57 15.54
C THR A 140 36.76 -2.30 15.14
N THR A 141 37.52 -3.36 14.84
CA THR A 141 38.89 -3.23 14.31
C THR A 141 38.91 -2.34 13.06
N ALA A 142 37.98 -2.49 12.11
CA ALA A 142 37.93 -1.62 10.93
C ALA A 142 37.65 -0.13 11.25
N VAL A 143 36.84 0.15 12.29
CA VAL A 143 36.62 1.53 12.78
C VAL A 143 37.89 2.05 13.46
N ASP A 144 38.58 1.22 14.24
CA ASP A 144 39.82 1.58 14.92
C ASP A 144 40.97 1.82 13.93
N ASP A 145 41.11 0.99 12.91
CA ASP A 145 42.08 1.19 11.83
C ASP A 145 41.80 2.50 11.09
N HIS A 146 40.52 2.81 10.83
CA HIS A 146 40.14 4.09 10.23
C HIS A 146 40.49 5.27 11.13
N ARG A 147 40.22 5.16 12.43
CA ARG A 147 40.62 6.16 13.43
C ARG A 147 42.12 6.38 13.42
N GLN A 148 42.92 5.32 13.48
CA GLN A 148 44.38 5.41 13.42
C GLN A 148 44.87 6.04 12.11
N ALA A 149 44.25 5.71 10.98
CA ALA A 149 44.58 6.33 9.69
C ALA A 149 44.31 7.85 9.71
N ILE A 150 43.15 8.29 10.22
CA ILE A 150 42.81 9.71 10.38
C ILE A 150 43.80 10.42 11.31
N GLU A 151 44.13 9.80 12.46
CA GLU A 151 45.09 10.34 13.42
C GLU A 151 46.52 10.41 12.87
N SER A 152 46.96 9.43 12.08
CA SER A 152 48.27 9.43 11.41
C SER A 152 48.43 10.58 10.42
N MET A 153 47.33 11.01 9.79
CA MET A 153 47.27 12.21 8.96
C MET A 153 47.20 13.50 9.78
N GLN A 154 47.24 13.42 11.12
CA GLN A 154 47.02 14.52 12.07
C GLN A 154 45.66 15.20 11.87
N TYR A 155 44.64 14.43 11.49
CA TYR A 155 43.27 14.89 11.42
C TYR A 155 42.54 14.56 12.73
N LEU A 156 41.53 15.37 13.07
CA LEU A 156 40.74 15.18 14.29
C LEU A 156 39.44 14.46 13.96
N GLN A 157 39.19 13.31 14.58
CA GLN A 157 37.90 12.61 14.50
C GLN A 157 36.77 13.43 15.14
N LEU A 158 35.57 13.37 14.54
CA LEU A 158 34.39 14.14 14.97
C LEU A 158 33.14 13.27 15.20
N TRP A 159 33.24 11.94 15.21
CA TRP A 159 32.09 11.03 15.29
C TRP A 159 31.83 10.47 16.69
N THR A 160 32.59 10.88 17.70
CA THR A 160 32.44 10.39 19.08
C THR A 160 31.35 11.15 19.83
N LYS A 161 30.86 10.57 20.94
CA LYS A 161 29.79 11.14 21.78
C LYS A 161 30.11 12.57 22.27
N ASP A 162 31.39 12.86 22.49
CA ASP A 162 31.89 14.11 23.05
C ASP A 162 32.18 15.18 21.99
N THR A 163 31.92 14.88 20.72
CA THR A 163 32.17 15.85 19.64
C THR A 163 31.06 16.92 19.60
N PRO A 164 31.39 18.23 19.65
CA PRO A 164 30.40 19.30 19.58
C PRO A 164 29.64 19.34 18.23
N HIS A 165 28.32 19.43 18.30
CA HIS A 165 27.38 19.51 17.17
C HIS A 165 27.34 20.88 16.46
N ASP A 166 28.09 21.87 16.94
CA ASP A 166 27.97 23.24 16.46
C ASP A 166 29.01 23.58 15.37
N PRO A 167 28.64 24.42 14.38
CA PRO A 167 29.64 25.23 13.72
C PRO A 167 30.27 26.09 14.81
N MET A 168 31.59 26.03 14.96
CA MET A 168 32.29 26.91 15.90
C MET A 168 31.80 28.36 15.72
N PRO A 169 31.65 29.15 16.80
CA PRO A 169 31.44 30.58 16.67
C PRO A 169 32.56 31.12 15.78
N ARG A 170 32.17 31.82 14.70
CA ARG A 170 33.15 32.46 13.82
C ARG A 170 34.05 33.36 14.68
N PRO A 171 35.38 33.42 14.43
CA PRO A 171 36.17 34.49 15.00
C PRO A 171 35.49 35.82 14.65
N MET A 172 35.32 36.69 15.63
CA MET A 172 34.74 38.02 15.46
C MET A 172 35.64 38.85 14.51
N THR A 173 35.48 38.66 13.21
CA THR A 173 36.01 39.57 12.20
C THR A 173 34.87 40.44 11.70
N SER A 174 34.98 41.74 11.94
CA SER A 174 34.01 42.81 11.74
C SER A 174 33.57 43.08 10.28
N ARG A 175 33.78 42.16 9.35
CA ARG A 175 33.31 42.28 7.96
C ARG A 175 32.18 41.28 7.72
N ARG A 176 30.93 41.76 7.72
CA ARG A 176 29.75 41.00 7.27
C ARG A 176 29.97 40.55 5.83
N PRO A 177 30.18 39.25 5.55
CA PRO A 177 30.05 38.74 4.20
C PRO A 177 28.55 38.72 3.86
N ARG A 178 28.17 39.03 2.61
CA ARG A 178 26.81 38.77 2.09
C ARG A 178 26.38 37.35 2.49
N PRO A 179 25.12 37.11 2.87
CA PRO A 179 24.64 35.77 3.20
C PRO A 179 24.72 34.90 1.94
N LYS A 180 25.83 34.19 1.76
CA LYS A 180 25.85 33.02 0.87
C LYS A 180 24.83 32.05 1.46
N ALA A 181 23.84 31.67 0.65
CA ALA A 181 22.91 30.61 1.01
C ALA A 181 23.71 29.45 1.59
N ARG A 182 23.32 28.98 2.79
CA ARG A 182 23.97 27.80 3.37
C ARG A 182 23.79 26.66 2.36
N PRO A 183 24.85 25.94 1.97
CA PRO A 183 24.69 24.76 1.14
C PRO A 183 23.74 23.81 1.89
N MET A 184 22.55 23.66 1.35
CA MET A 184 21.52 22.78 1.88
C MET A 184 21.96 21.35 1.57
N ASP A 185 21.94 20.48 2.57
CA ASP A 185 22.25 19.08 2.35
C ASP A 185 21.20 18.49 1.39
N PRO A 186 21.57 18.06 0.17
CA PRO A 186 20.60 17.54 -0.80
C PRO A 186 19.90 16.28 -0.30
N TYR A 187 20.52 15.54 0.64
CA TYR A 187 19.93 14.36 1.28
C TYR A 187 18.86 14.72 2.32
N ALA A 188 18.78 15.96 2.78
CA ALA A 188 17.69 16.43 3.65
C ALA A 188 16.42 16.75 2.85
N VAL A 189 16.52 16.87 1.52
CA VAL A 189 15.41 17.23 0.65
C VAL A 189 14.77 15.96 0.09
N ARG A 190 13.58 15.63 0.60
CA ARG A 190 12.80 14.46 0.15
C ARG A 190 13.58 13.13 0.26
N ALA A 191 14.12 12.87 1.44
CA ALA A 191 14.94 11.70 1.75
C ALA A 191 14.17 10.36 1.67
N GLU A 192 12.85 10.40 1.55
CA GLU A 192 11.98 9.23 1.60
C GLU A 192 12.21 8.27 0.43
N LEU A 193 12.60 8.79 -0.74
CA LEU A 193 12.86 7.97 -1.94
C LEU A 193 14.04 7.02 -1.72
N ALA A 194 15.17 7.55 -1.25
CA ALA A 194 16.38 6.76 -1.01
C ALA A 194 16.16 5.75 0.13
N SER A 195 15.50 6.17 1.21
CA SER A 195 15.04 5.30 2.29
C SER A 195 14.18 4.15 1.76
N ALA A 196 13.19 4.46 0.92
CA ALA A 196 12.32 3.46 0.32
C ALA A 196 13.09 2.45 -0.53
N LEU A 197 14.07 2.89 -1.32
CA LEU A 197 14.92 2.01 -2.14
C LEU A 197 15.81 1.09 -1.28
N LEU A 198 16.46 1.64 -0.25
CA LEU A 198 17.31 0.86 0.65
C LEU A 198 16.52 -0.19 1.43
N ARG A 199 15.33 0.16 1.95
CA ARG A 199 14.47 -0.76 2.72
C ARG A 199 13.95 -1.94 1.89
N ARG A 200 13.96 -1.84 0.56
CA ARG A 200 13.57 -2.89 -0.39
C ARG A 200 14.74 -3.41 -1.22
N LEU A 201 15.96 -3.29 -0.72
CA LEU A 201 17.18 -3.61 -1.48
C LEU A 201 17.18 -5.03 -2.11
N HIS A 202 16.52 -6.02 -1.51
CA HIS A 202 16.47 -7.36 -2.09
C HIS A 202 15.39 -7.56 -3.16
N LEU A 203 14.55 -6.54 -3.43
CA LEU A 203 13.63 -6.50 -4.56
C LEU A 203 14.37 -6.82 -5.88
N TRP A 204 15.57 -6.28 -6.08
CA TRP A 204 16.32 -6.44 -7.34
C TRP A 204 16.70 -7.90 -7.62
N ASN A 205 17.18 -8.61 -6.60
CA ASN A 205 17.41 -10.06 -6.67
C ASN A 205 16.10 -10.83 -6.88
N SER A 206 15.01 -10.32 -6.31
CA SER A 206 13.67 -10.85 -6.53
C SER A 206 13.03 -10.37 -7.83
N LEU A 207 13.73 -9.69 -8.75
CA LEU A 207 13.23 -9.42 -10.12
C LEU A 207 13.97 -10.24 -11.18
N VAL A 208 15.30 -10.37 -11.10
CA VAL A 208 16.06 -11.37 -11.88
C VAL A 208 17.14 -11.99 -11.00
N ALA A 209 17.18 -13.32 -10.93
CA ALA A 209 18.26 -14.00 -10.22
C ALA A 209 19.57 -13.79 -10.99
N GLY A 210 20.63 -13.40 -10.28
CA GLY A 210 21.92 -13.10 -10.88
C GLY A 210 22.06 -11.68 -11.44
N SER A 211 21.06 -10.81 -11.28
CA SER A 211 21.23 -9.39 -11.63
C SER A 211 22.10 -8.67 -10.62
N SER A 212 23.00 -7.81 -11.09
CA SER A 212 23.66 -6.80 -10.25
C SER A 212 22.87 -5.50 -10.29
N VAL A 213 22.95 -4.71 -9.23
CA VAL A 213 22.36 -3.39 -9.17
C VAL A 213 23.35 -2.40 -8.57
N THR A 214 23.42 -1.21 -9.14
CA THR A 214 24.15 -0.08 -8.61
C THR A 214 23.20 1.10 -8.42
N PHE A 215 23.51 1.94 -7.44
CA PHE A 215 22.78 3.15 -7.11
C PHE A 215 23.75 4.30 -7.15
N THR A 216 23.39 5.33 -7.91
CA THR A 216 24.11 6.59 -7.96
C THR A 216 23.14 7.72 -7.75
N SER A 217 23.62 8.84 -7.20
CA SER A 217 22.82 10.05 -7.11
C SER A 217 23.59 11.27 -7.59
N GLN A 218 22.85 12.25 -8.08
CA GLN A 218 23.36 13.57 -8.46
C GLN A 218 22.56 14.66 -7.74
N PRO A 219 23.22 15.70 -7.19
CA PRO A 219 22.52 16.83 -6.59
C PRO A 219 21.84 17.69 -7.66
N LEU A 220 20.60 18.09 -7.40
CA LEU A 220 19.79 19.03 -8.16
C LEU A 220 19.23 20.07 -7.19
N ASP A 221 18.81 21.25 -7.67
CA ASP A 221 18.27 22.32 -6.82
C ASP A 221 17.08 21.89 -5.95
N SER A 222 16.38 20.81 -6.33
CA SER A 222 15.23 20.24 -5.61
C SER A 222 15.52 18.95 -4.82
N GLY A 223 16.79 18.58 -4.61
CA GLY A 223 17.22 17.38 -3.87
C GLY A 223 18.16 16.46 -4.65
N LEU A 224 17.96 15.15 -4.54
CA LEU A 224 18.76 14.16 -5.26
C LEU A 224 18.00 13.53 -6.42
N LEU A 225 18.66 13.45 -7.56
CA LEU A 225 18.28 12.59 -8.68
C LEU A 225 18.96 11.24 -8.49
N TRP A 226 18.19 10.16 -8.35
CA TRP A 226 18.71 8.81 -8.22
C TRP A 226 18.69 8.08 -9.56
N THR A 227 19.78 7.38 -9.85
CA THR A 227 19.87 6.44 -10.97
C THR A 227 20.18 5.06 -10.41
N VAL A 228 19.33 4.10 -10.78
CA VAL A 228 19.51 2.69 -10.48
C VAL A 228 19.87 1.98 -11.77
N GLU A 229 21.08 1.45 -11.86
CA GLU A 229 21.49 0.65 -13.00
C GLU A 229 21.45 -0.83 -12.60
N ARG A 230 20.65 -1.60 -13.32
CA ARG A 230 20.45 -3.02 -13.11
C ARG A 230 21.00 -3.77 -14.32
N CYS A 231 21.99 -4.62 -14.11
CA CYS A 231 22.50 -5.48 -15.18
C CYS A 231 21.80 -6.84 -15.12
N VAL A 232 21.21 -7.29 -16.22
CA VAL A 232 20.55 -8.60 -16.33
C VAL A 232 21.26 -9.53 -17.32
N PRO A 233 21.20 -10.86 -17.15
CA PRO A 233 21.79 -11.82 -18.09
C PRO A 233 21.17 -11.73 -19.49
N HIS A 234 21.94 -12.00 -20.54
CA HIS A 234 21.52 -11.87 -21.95
C HIS A 234 20.25 -12.66 -22.33
N HIS A 235 19.97 -13.78 -21.65
CA HIS A 235 18.81 -14.62 -21.92
C HIS A 235 17.51 -14.15 -21.23
N ARG A 236 17.55 -13.02 -20.51
CA ARG A 236 16.40 -12.47 -19.78
C ARG A 236 15.85 -11.23 -20.47
N PRO A 237 14.51 -11.03 -20.44
CA PRO A 237 13.92 -9.82 -20.98
C PRO A 237 14.41 -8.60 -20.20
N LEU A 238 14.71 -7.52 -20.92
CA LEU A 238 15.04 -6.22 -20.32
C LEU A 238 13.80 -5.52 -19.77
N HIS A 239 12.66 -5.75 -20.45
CA HIS A 239 11.36 -5.23 -20.08
C HIS A 239 10.68 -6.16 -19.07
N ASP A 240 11.14 -6.10 -17.82
CA ASP A 240 10.49 -6.72 -16.66
C ASP A 240 9.50 -5.74 -15.99
N ASP A 241 8.55 -6.25 -15.20
CA ASP A 241 7.55 -5.44 -14.48
C ASP A 241 8.14 -4.73 -13.23
N ILE A 242 9.30 -4.09 -13.40
CA ILE A 242 9.93 -3.23 -12.39
C ILE A 242 8.97 -2.12 -11.97
N ALA A 243 8.26 -1.54 -12.95
CA ALA A 243 7.29 -0.48 -12.71
C ALA A 243 6.21 -0.93 -11.72
N THR A 244 5.62 -2.11 -11.93
CA THR A 244 4.65 -2.70 -11.01
C THR A 244 5.25 -2.91 -9.62
N ALA A 245 6.46 -3.47 -9.54
CA ALA A 245 7.08 -3.76 -8.26
C ALA A 245 7.50 -2.51 -7.46
N LEU A 246 7.89 -1.43 -8.13
CA LEU A 246 8.25 -0.15 -7.48
C LEU A 246 7.02 0.69 -7.15
N ALA A 247 5.96 0.58 -7.95
CA ALA A 247 4.66 1.20 -7.68
C ALA A 247 3.89 0.48 -6.56
N ASP A 248 4.19 -0.80 -6.31
CA ASP A 248 3.49 -1.61 -5.32
C ASP A 248 3.68 -1.04 -3.89
N PRO A 249 2.58 -0.62 -3.23
CA PRO A 249 2.64 -0.04 -1.89
C PRO A 249 2.92 -1.08 -0.78
N VAL A 250 2.87 -2.37 -1.08
CA VAL A 250 3.30 -3.47 -0.19
C VAL A 250 4.83 -3.51 -0.09
N ALA A 251 5.52 -3.11 -1.18
CA ALA A 251 6.97 -3.04 -1.27
C ALA A 251 7.58 -1.76 -0.67
N GLY A 252 6.76 -0.84 -0.15
CA GLY A 252 7.19 0.44 0.43
C GLY A 252 6.27 1.60 0.02
N PRO A 253 6.69 2.87 0.15
CA PRO A 253 6.03 3.99 -0.53
C PRO A 253 6.02 3.70 -2.04
N GLY A 254 4.82 3.51 -2.60
CA GLY A 254 4.65 3.25 -4.02
C GLY A 254 5.20 4.41 -4.83
N LEU A 255 6.10 4.12 -5.77
CA LEU A 255 6.70 5.11 -6.63
C LEU A 255 5.86 5.25 -7.91
N PRO A 256 5.24 6.42 -8.15
CA PRO A 256 4.47 6.61 -9.37
C PRO A 256 5.40 6.56 -10.58
N LEU A 257 5.01 5.82 -11.61
CA LEU A 257 5.65 5.84 -12.92
C LEU A 257 5.25 7.13 -13.63
N ASP A 258 6.22 7.83 -14.22
CA ASP A 258 5.97 9.16 -14.81
C ASP A 258 5.28 9.11 -16.18
N ALA A 259 5.60 8.09 -16.96
CA ALA A 259 5.03 7.84 -18.27
C ALA A 259 5.00 6.34 -18.56
N THR A 260 3.94 5.88 -19.24
CA THR A 260 3.84 4.48 -19.72
C THR A 260 4.82 4.20 -20.85
N ASP A 261 5.07 5.21 -21.69
CA ASP A 261 6.06 5.15 -22.76
C ASP A 261 7.45 5.41 -22.18
N HIS A 262 8.34 4.45 -22.42
CA HIS A 262 9.69 4.49 -21.90
C HIS A 262 10.66 3.94 -22.95
N PRO A 263 11.87 4.52 -23.08
CA PRO A 263 12.82 4.08 -24.08
C PRO A 263 13.32 2.68 -23.76
N CYS A 264 12.99 1.75 -24.65
CA CYS A 264 13.38 0.35 -24.59
C CYS A 264 13.94 -0.04 -25.97
N ASP A 265 15.17 -0.53 -25.99
CA ASP A 265 15.83 -1.09 -27.15
C ASP A 265 16.30 -2.53 -26.86
N GLN A 266 17.10 -3.12 -27.75
CA GLN A 266 17.57 -4.49 -27.57
C GLN A 266 18.57 -4.64 -26.42
N GLU A 267 19.22 -3.56 -25.98
CA GLU A 267 20.34 -3.56 -25.03
C GLU A 267 20.00 -2.91 -23.69
N GLN A 268 19.04 -1.98 -23.66
CA GLN A 268 18.61 -1.29 -22.45
C GLN A 268 17.11 -0.95 -22.42
N CYS A 269 16.60 -0.83 -21.20
CA CYS A 269 15.27 -0.31 -20.88
C CYS A 269 15.39 0.74 -19.77
N VAL A 270 14.85 1.94 -19.98
CA VAL A 270 14.99 3.06 -19.03
C VAL A 270 13.61 3.55 -18.60
N GLN A 271 13.30 3.47 -17.31
CA GLN A 271 12.03 3.91 -16.72
C GLN A 271 12.25 5.06 -15.72
N SER A 272 11.33 6.02 -15.69
CA SER A 272 11.38 7.19 -14.80
C SER A 272 10.22 7.18 -13.80
N PHE A 273 10.52 7.52 -12.55
CA PHE A 273 9.57 7.54 -11.44
C PHE A 273 9.69 8.81 -10.59
N ASP A 274 8.60 9.11 -9.86
CA ASP A 274 8.50 10.21 -8.89
C ASP A 274 8.86 11.57 -9.51
N SER A 275 8.27 11.89 -10.66
CA SER A 275 8.50 13.12 -11.43
C SER A 275 9.95 13.28 -11.88
N GLY A 276 10.54 12.21 -12.40
CA GLY A 276 11.88 12.15 -12.96
C GLY A 276 12.99 12.06 -11.92
N ARG A 277 12.66 11.84 -10.64
CA ARG A 277 13.64 11.81 -9.53
C ARG A 277 14.33 10.47 -9.35
N LEU A 278 13.74 9.41 -9.90
CA LEU A 278 14.34 8.10 -9.99
C LEU A 278 14.35 7.65 -11.44
N THR A 279 15.53 7.33 -11.95
CA THR A 279 15.69 6.66 -13.24
C THR A 279 16.17 5.24 -12.99
N VAL A 280 15.44 4.24 -13.48
CA VAL A 280 15.85 2.84 -13.45
C VAL A 280 16.28 2.43 -14.85
N ARG A 281 17.57 2.12 -15.02
CA ARG A 281 18.16 1.63 -16.26
C ARG A 281 18.41 0.14 -16.12
N THR A 282 17.71 -0.69 -16.89
CA THR A 282 17.99 -2.11 -17.02
C THR A 282 18.83 -2.32 -18.27
N ILE A 283 20.03 -2.87 -18.13
CA ILE A 283 20.97 -3.11 -19.23
C ILE A 283 21.36 -4.58 -19.30
N ARG A 284 21.79 -5.06 -20.46
CA ARG A 284 22.40 -6.39 -20.58
C ARG A 284 23.78 -6.39 -19.96
N GLY A 285 24.07 -7.40 -19.14
CA GLY A 285 25.39 -7.62 -18.56
C GLY A 285 26.02 -8.90 -19.09
N GLU A 286 27.35 -8.89 -19.25
CA GLU A 286 28.18 -10.04 -19.67
C GLU A 286 28.29 -11.16 -18.61
N ASN A 287 27.64 -11.00 -17.44
CA ASN A 287 27.82 -11.92 -16.33
C ASN A 287 27.02 -13.23 -16.51
N ASP A 288 27.68 -14.24 -17.07
CA ASP A 288 27.23 -15.64 -17.19
C ASP A 288 27.41 -16.46 -15.88
N ARG A 289 27.35 -15.82 -14.71
CA ARG A 289 27.42 -16.58 -13.46
C ARG A 289 26.14 -17.41 -13.28
N PRO A 290 26.23 -18.73 -13.05
CA PRO A 290 25.05 -19.57 -12.91
C PRO A 290 24.20 -19.08 -11.74
N ALA A 291 23.00 -18.60 -12.07
CA ALA A 291 22.04 -18.14 -11.09
C ALA A 291 21.64 -19.30 -10.18
N ARG A 292 21.77 -19.13 -8.86
CA ARG A 292 21.18 -20.08 -7.91
C ARG A 292 19.66 -20.02 -8.13
N PRO A 293 18.96 -21.16 -8.31
CA PRO A 293 17.52 -21.15 -8.51
C PRO A 293 16.86 -20.41 -7.34
N ALA A 294 16.01 -19.44 -7.65
CA ALA A 294 15.18 -18.79 -6.65
C ALA A 294 14.44 -19.92 -5.89
N SER A 295 14.50 -19.90 -4.56
CA SER A 295 13.74 -20.89 -3.77
C SER A 295 12.27 -20.86 -4.22
N ARG A 296 11.61 -22.02 -4.30
CA ARG A 296 10.21 -22.14 -4.78
C ARG A 296 9.25 -21.10 -4.18
N ALA A 297 9.47 -20.72 -2.92
CA ALA A 297 8.70 -19.68 -2.22
C ALA A 297 8.85 -18.27 -2.85
N ARG A 298 10.05 -17.90 -3.32
CA ARG A 298 10.32 -16.61 -3.99
C ARG A 298 9.70 -16.52 -5.39
N ALA A 299 9.52 -17.65 -6.07
CA ALA A 299 8.91 -17.70 -7.39
C ALA A 299 7.38 -17.51 -7.35
N HIS A 300 6.71 -18.01 -6.30
CA HIS A 300 5.25 -17.95 -6.21
C HIS A 300 4.69 -16.54 -6.00
N VAL A 301 5.37 -15.74 -5.19
CA VAL A 301 4.93 -14.38 -4.86
C VAL A 301 5.19 -13.41 -6.01
N ARG A 302 6.27 -13.62 -6.80
CA ARG A 302 6.44 -12.95 -8.10
C ARG A 302 5.25 -13.18 -9.04
N SER A 303 4.69 -14.38 -9.08
CA SER A 303 3.52 -14.68 -9.93
C SER A 303 2.23 -13.99 -9.48
N THR A 304 2.20 -13.47 -8.24
CA THR A 304 1.09 -12.68 -7.69
C THR A 304 1.35 -11.17 -7.77
N PHE A 305 2.62 -10.75 -7.74
CA PHE A 305 3.05 -9.35 -7.88
C PHE A 305 3.15 -8.88 -9.32
N LEU A 306 3.84 -9.65 -10.17
CA LEU A 306 4.18 -9.30 -11.56
C LEU A 306 3.15 -9.84 -12.56
N ARG A 307 1.96 -10.21 -12.08
CA ARG A 307 0.84 -10.66 -12.92
C ARG A 307 -0.35 -9.72 -12.79
N GLU A 308 -0.07 -8.44 -12.54
CA GLU A 308 -0.95 -7.39 -13.02
C GLU A 308 -0.91 -7.39 -14.55
N ALA A 309 -1.99 -7.92 -15.12
CA ALA A 309 -2.47 -7.65 -16.47
C ALA A 309 -1.41 -7.55 -17.59
N LYS A 310 -0.55 -8.56 -17.76
CA LYS A 310 -0.40 -9.03 -19.14
C LYS A 310 -1.76 -9.58 -19.50
N GLN A 311 -2.46 -8.88 -20.39
CA GLN A 311 -3.56 -9.44 -21.16
C GLN A 311 -3.19 -10.89 -21.44
N SER A 312 -3.93 -11.84 -20.87
CA SER A 312 -3.83 -13.21 -21.37
C SER A 312 -3.99 -13.10 -22.87
N PRO A 313 -3.08 -13.68 -23.68
CA PRO A 313 -3.30 -13.71 -25.11
C PRO A 313 -4.68 -14.30 -25.30
N ILE A 314 -5.51 -13.51 -25.95
CA ILE A 314 -6.92 -13.72 -26.20
C ILE A 314 -7.08 -15.19 -26.61
N ALA A 315 -7.54 -16.01 -25.67
CA ALA A 315 -8.27 -17.19 -26.03
C ALA A 315 -9.65 -16.65 -26.39
N ASP A 316 -10.00 -16.79 -27.66
CA ASP A 316 -11.33 -16.53 -28.20
C ASP A 316 -12.41 -17.11 -27.27
N ASP A 317 -12.96 -16.27 -26.40
CA ASP A 317 -14.29 -16.45 -25.83
C ASP A 317 -14.70 -15.14 -25.16
N GLN A 318 -15.53 -14.37 -25.88
CA GLN A 318 -16.38 -13.27 -25.43
C GLN A 318 -15.77 -12.34 -24.37
N THR A 319 -15.37 -11.13 -24.80
CA THR A 319 -15.03 -9.97 -23.96
C THR A 319 -16.00 -9.79 -22.77
N ARG A 320 -15.67 -10.38 -21.62
CA ARG A 320 -16.41 -10.16 -20.37
C ARG A 320 -16.02 -8.78 -19.84
N ALA A 321 -16.90 -7.81 -20.04
CA ALA A 321 -16.78 -6.51 -19.39
C ALA A 321 -16.88 -6.69 -17.86
N GLY A 322 -16.06 -5.95 -17.12
CA GLY A 322 -16.13 -5.94 -15.66
C GLY A 322 -17.52 -5.57 -15.14
N HIS A 323 -17.97 -6.26 -14.11
CA HIS A 323 -19.27 -6.03 -13.47
C HIS A 323 -19.21 -4.85 -12.49
N VAL A 324 -20.16 -3.92 -12.56
CA VAL A 324 -20.21 -2.73 -11.70
C VAL A 324 -21.31 -2.87 -10.66
N LEU A 325 -20.92 -2.98 -9.39
CA LEU A 325 -21.81 -3.01 -8.25
C LEU A 325 -21.85 -1.65 -7.54
N GLN A 326 -23.00 -1.01 -7.45
CA GLN A 326 -23.17 0.19 -6.63
C GLN A 326 -23.57 -0.17 -5.21
N LEU A 327 -22.78 0.26 -4.23
CA LEU A 327 -23.16 0.19 -2.81
C LEU A 327 -23.76 1.51 -2.35
N ILE A 328 -24.97 1.44 -1.80
CA ILE A 328 -25.76 2.59 -1.37
C ILE A 328 -25.96 2.50 0.15
N ALA A 329 -25.43 3.45 0.91
CA ALA A 329 -25.70 3.60 2.33
C ALA A 329 -26.51 4.87 2.61
N PRO A 330 -27.84 4.79 2.75
CA PRO A 330 -28.71 5.95 2.95
C PRO A 330 -28.49 6.67 4.29
N TRP A 331 -27.72 6.10 5.21
CA TRP A 331 -27.40 6.74 6.49
C TRP A 331 -25.90 7.03 6.65
N GLY A 332 -25.11 6.84 5.60
CA GLY A 332 -23.64 6.96 5.66
C GLY A 332 -22.96 5.86 6.48
N GLU A 333 -23.73 4.94 7.06
CA GLU A 333 -23.21 3.83 7.84
C GLU A 333 -22.66 2.75 6.92
N GLY A 334 -21.40 2.39 7.12
CA GLY A 334 -20.85 1.09 6.77
C GLY A 334 -20.50 0.74 5.32
N HIS A 335 -21.06 1.39 4.31
CA HIS A 335 -20.72 1.14 2.89
C HIS A 335 -19.21 0.98 2.57
N ALA A 336 -18.33 1.79 3.17
CA ALA A 336 -16.88 1.65 2.98
C ALA A 336 -16.32 0.33 3.54
N GLY A 337 -16.76 -0.09 4.73
CA GLY A 337 -16.34 -1.36 5.33
C GLY A 337 -16.90 -2.56 4.57
N ALA A 338 -18.11 -2.45 4.03
CA ALA A 338 -18.76 -3.49 3.24
C ALA A 338 -18.04 -3.69 1.90
N ALA A 339 -17.73 -2.59 1.21
CA ALA A 339 -16.95 -2.60 -0.01
C ALA A 339 -15.60 -3.29 0.19
N ASP A 340 -14.91 -2.93 1.28
CA ASP A 340 -13.60 -3.51 1.62
C ASP A 340 -13.69 -5.02 1.90
N GLN A 341 -14.73 -5.49 2.61
CA GLN A 341 -14.93 -6.93 2.87
C GLN A 341 -15.23 -7.71 1.59
N LEU A 342 -16.16 -7.22 0.76
CA LEU A 342 -16.53 -7.86 -0.51
C LEU A 342 -15.33 -7.94 -1.45
N ALA A 343 -14.66 -6.81 -1.69
CA ALA A 343 -13.51 -6.75 -2.58
C ALA A 343 -12.36 -7.64 -2.09
N ALA A 344 -12.07 -7.63 -0.78
CA ALA A 344 -11.03 -8.51 -0.22
C ALA A 344 -11.39 -10.00 -0.36
N ALA A 345 -12.67 -10.37 -0.18
CA ALA A 345 -13.12 -11.75 -0.31
C ALA A 345 -13.05 -12.23 -1.77
N TRP A 346 -13.53 -11.41 -2.71
CA TRP A 346 -13.48 -11.71 -4.14
C TRP A 346 -12.05 -11.75 -4.69
N ALA A 347 -11.19 -10.84 -4.25
CA ALA A 347 -9.77 -10.88 -4.62
C ALA A 347 -9.09 -12.16 -4.14
N ARG A 348 -9.50 -12.69 -2.99
CA ARG A 348 -8.99 -13.96 -2.48
C ARG A 348 -9.41 -15.16 -3.33
N GLU A 349 -10.59 -15.11 -3.92
CA GLU A 349 -11.09 -16.12 -4.86
C GLU A 349 -10.47 -16.02 -6.26
N GLY A 350 -9.58 -15.04 -6.49
CA GLY A 350 -8.84 -14.92 -7.75
C GLY A 350 -9.24 -13.73 -8.61
N LEU A 351 -10.16 -12.88 -8.17
CA LEU A 351 -10.72 -11.80 -8.97
C LEU A 351 -9.89 -10.50 -8.86
N HIS A 352 -9.85 -9.72 -9.92
CA HIS A 352 -9.38 -8.34 -9.91
C HIS A 352 -10.55 -7.43 -9.58
N THR A 353 -10.53 -6.87 -8.37
CA THR A 353 -11.62 -6.03 -7.84
C THR A 353 -11.16 -4.59 -7.63
N LEU A 354 -11.98 -3.63 -8.03
CA LEU A 354 -11.74 -2.21 -7.79
C LEU A 354 -12.82 -1.66 -6.86
N ILE A 355 -12.42 -0.95 -5.80
CA ILE A 355 -13.31 -0.05 -5.07
C ILE A 355 -13.12 1.35 -5.62
N LEU A 356 -14.14 1.88 -6.29
CA LEU A 356 -14.15 3.24 -6.81
C LEU A 356 -14.97 4.13 -5.89
N SER A 357 -14.29 4.90 -5.05
CA SER A 357 -14.92 5.89 -4.18
C SER A 357 -15.17 7.17 -4.95
N THR A 358 -16.37 7.74 -4.85
CA THR A 358 -16.71 9.01 -5.50
C THR A 358 -17.07 10.09 -4.49
N GLY A 359 -16.69 11.33 -4.79
CA GLY A 359 -17.10 12.49 -4.01
C GLY A 359 -16.69 13.81 -4.65
N SER A 360 -17.07 14.90 -3.98
CA SER A 360 -16.79 16.29 -4.38
C SER A 360 -15.68 16.88 -3.50
N SER A 361 -14.45 16.34 -3.59
CA SER A 361 -13.32 16.95 -2.89
C SER A 361 -12.75 18.12 -3.68
N ARG A 362 -12.54 19.28 -3.03
CA ARG A 362 -11.84 20.43 -3.64
C ARG A 362 -10.31 20.29 -3.64
N GLU A 363 -9.76 19.32 -2.92
CA GLU A 363 -8.31 19.21 -2.66
C GLU A 363 -7.52 18.48 -3.76
N THR A 364 -8.19 17.83 -4.71
CA THR A 364 -7.54 17.07 -5.80
C THR A 364 -7.82 17.73 -7.15
N ARG A 365 -6.91 18.60 -7.60
CA ARG A 365 -6.91 19.16 -8.96
C ARG A 365 -6.11 18.25 -9.91
N ASN A 366 -6.69 17.94 -11.07
CA ASN A 366 -6.02 17.49 -12.31
C ASN A 366 -5.08 16.27 -12.27
N THR A 367 -5.24 15.34 -11.32
CA THR A 367 -4.50 14.06 -11.41
C THR A 367 -5.46 12.98 -11.92
N ALA A 368 -5.11 12.30 -13.03
CA ALA A 368 -5.88 11.17 -13.51
C ALA A 368 -6.16 10.17 -12.38
N VAL A 369 -7.33 9.51 -12.40
CA VAL A 369 -7.71 8.55 -11.35
C VAL A 369 -6.68 7.43 -11.30
N SER A 370 -5.82 7.49 -10.28
CA SER A 370 -4.81 6.47 -10.01
C SER A 370 -5.44 5.31 -9.25
N TRP A 371 -5.31 4.11 -9.80
CA TRP A 371 -5.72 2.89 -9.13
C TRP A 371 -4.60 2.47 -8.17
N ARG A 372 -4.91 2.38 -6.89
CA ARG A 372 -3.95 1.97 -5.86
C ARG A 372 -4.27 0.57 -5.42
N ARG A 373 -3.37 -0.38 -5.70
CA ARG A 373 -3.51 -1.75 -5.18
C ARG A 373 -3.61 -1.72 -3.66
N ALA A 374 -4.65 -2.34 -3.12
CA ALA A 374 -4.78 -2.58 -1.70
C ALA A 374 -3.76 -3.62 -1.27
N ARG A 375 -3.06 -3.33 -0.18
CA ARG A 375 -1.78 -3.96 0.16
C ARG A 375 -1.85 -5.46 0.47
N LEU A 376 -3.01 -6.01 0.84
CA LEU A 376 -3.08 -7.36 1.39
C LEU A 376 -4.20 -8.19 0.76
N THR A 377 -4.05 -8.50 -0.52
CA THR A 377 -4.89 -9.49 -1.19
C THR A 377 -4.16 -10.81 -1.28
N GLY A 378 -4.35 -11.67 -0.27
CA GLY A 378 -3.92 -13.06 -0.38
C GLY A 378 -4.81 -13.77 -1.41
N GLY A 379 -4.24 -14.59 -2.31
CA GLY A 379 -5.00 -15.25 -3.37
C GLY A 379 -4.31 -15.11 -4.73
N ARG A 380 -5.01 -15.44 -5.82
CA ARG A 380 -4.54 -15.17 -7.20
C ARG A 380 -5.05 -13.83 -7.74
N GLY A 381 -6.01 -13.21 -7.07
CA GLY A 381 -6.61 -11.95 -7.48
C GLY A 381 -5.94 -10.74 -6.83
N ALA A 382 -6.55 -9.58 -7.02
CA ALA A 382 -6.03 -8.31 -6.54
C ALA A 382 -7.20 -7.35 -6.25
N MET A 383 -7.02 -6.51 -5.23
CA MET A 383 -7.97 -5.48 -4.84
C MET A 383 -7.30 -4.14 -5.07
N PHE A 384 -8.06 -3.20 -5.60
CA PHE A 384 -7.62 -1.85 -5.88
C PHE A 384 -8.58 -0.87 -5.24
N LYS A 385 -8.07 0.29 -4.87
CA LYS A 385 -8.85 1.42 -4.40
C LYS A 385 -8.54 2.62 -5.29
N ALA A 386 -9.58 3.33 -5.69
CA ALA A 386 -9.45 4.56 -6.46
C ALA A 386 -10.44 5.59 -5.94
N TYR A 387 -10.13 6.85 -6.22
CA TYR A 387 -11.01 7.98 -5.94
C TYR A 387 -11.28 8.73 -7.24
N SER A 388 -12.55 8.91 -7.59
CA SER A 388 -12.96 9.75 -8.72
C SER A 388 -13.67 11.01 -8.20
N ASN A 389 -13.21 12.16 -8.69
CA ASN A 389 -13.74 13.47 -8.31
C ASN A 389 -14.85 13.87 -9.29
N LEU A 390 -16.07 13.99 -8.77
CA LEU A 390 -17.25 14.28 -9.59
C LEU A 390 -17.23 15.67 -10.26
N ILE A 391 -16.39 16.59 -9.77
CA ILE A 391 -16.28 17.95 -10.30
C ILE A 391 -15.24 18.02 -11.44
N HIS A 392 -14.23 17.16 -11.40
CA HIS A 392 -13.04 17.29 -12.24
C HIS A 392 -12.76 16.08 -13.14
N HIS A 393 -13.47 14.96 -12.94
CA HIS A 393 -13.30 13.74 -13.72
C HIS A 393 -14.60 13.29 -14.37
N ASP A 394 -14.44 12.68 -15.56
CA ASP A 394 -15.49 11.96 -16.24
C ASP A 394 -15.64 10.56 -15.64
N LEU A 395 -16.63 10.42 -14.75
CA LEU A 395 -16.91 9.15 -14.06
C LEU A 395 -17.27 8.02 -15.04
N GLU A 396 -17.93 8.34 -16.16
CA GLU A 396 -18.30 7.36 -17.17
C GLU A 396 -17.05 6.81 -17.86
N ALA A 397 -16.12 7.68 -18.23
CA ALA A 397 -14.83 7.28 -18.78
C ALA A 397 -13.98 6.48 -17.77
N ASP A 398 -14.01 6.83 -16.48
CA ASP A 398 -13.31 6.09 -15.43
C ASP A 398 -13.88 4.67 -15.24
N ILE A 399 -15.21 4.53 -15.25
CA ILE A 399 -15.87 3.22 -15.15
C ILE A 399 -15.63 2.40 -16.41
N ALA A 400 -15.72 2.99 -17.60
CA ALA A 400 -15.42 2.30 -18.86
C ALA A 400 -13.99 1.77 -18.89
N ARG A 401 -13.02 2.58 -18.44
CA ARG A 401 -11.62 2.14 -18.28
C ARG A 401 -11.49 1.01 -17.26
N ALA A 402 -12.20 1.08 -16.14
CA ALA A 402 -12.18 0.04 -15.12
C ALA A 402 -12.78 -1.29 -15.62
N ARG A 403 -13.88 -1.25 -16.40
CA ARG A 403 -14.52 -2.45 -16.97
C ARG A 403 -13.60 -3.25 -17.89
N GLY A 404 -12.59 -2.62 -18.49
CA GLY A 404 -11.58 -3.30 -19.31
C GLY A 404 -10.47 -3.99 -18.52
N VAL A 405 -10.38 -3.78 -17.20
CA VAL A 405 -9.24 -4.24 -16.37
C VAL A 405 -9.65 -5.08 -15.17
N PHE A 406 -10.82 -4.82 -14.59
CA PHE A 406 -11.29 -5.46 -13.36
C PHE A 406 -12.47 -6.38 -13.64
N ASP A 407 -12.52 -7.52 -12.96
CA ASP A 407 -13.65 -8.44 -13.01
C ASP A 407 -14.88 -7.84 -12.29
N HIS A 408 -14.65 -7.16 -11.16
CA HIS A 408 -15.70 -6.49 -10.39
C HIS A 408 -15.27 -5.09 -9.94
N ILE A 409 -16.19 -4.14 -10.01
CA ILE A 409 -16.00 -2.74 -9.66
C ILE A 409 -17.07 -2.39 -8.64
N ILE A 410 -16.67 -2.14 -7.40
CA ILE A 410 -17.56 -1.68 -6.33
C ILE A 410 -17.55 -0.15 -6.31
N LEU A 411 -18.63 0.46 -6.78
CA LEU A 411 -18.84 1.89 -6.78
C LEU A 411 -19.41 2.33 -5.43
N VAL A 412 -18.70 3.24 -4.75
CA VAL A 412 -19.02 3.68 -3.39
C VAL A 412 -19.15 5.20 -3.36
N LYS A 413 -20.35 5.71 -3.05
CA LYS A 413 -20.60 7.15 -2.91
C LYS A 413 -20.50 7.58 -1.45
N ARG A 414 -19.68 8.60 -1.16
CA ARG A 414 -19.35 9.00 0.22
C ARG A 414 -20.50 9.62 1.01
N ASN A 415 -21.31 10.47 0.38
CA ASN A 415 -22.48 11.11 0.98
C ASN A 415 -23.68 11.00 0.03
N TRP A 416 -24.76 10.35 0.47
CA TRP A 416 -25.93 10.16 -0.39
C TRP A 416 -26.72 11.46 -0.62
N THR A 417 -26.70 12.40 0.35
CA THR A 417 -27.48 13.65 0.40
C THR A 417 -27.01 14.75 -0.55
N ASP A 418 -25.75 14.73 -0.98
CA ASP A 418 -25.12 15.93 -1.55
C ASP A 418 -25.20 15.99 -3.10
N THR A 419 -25.74 14.96 -3.75
CA THR A 419 -25.84 14.89 -5.22
C THR A 419 -26.96 13.91 -5.62
N PRO A 420 -27.80 14.18 -6.63
CA PRO A 420 -28.83 13.23 -7.06
C PRO A 420 -28.22 11.89 -7.54
N LEU A 421 -28.85 10.77 -7.17
CA LEU A 421 -28.42 9.40 -7.55
C LEU A 421 -28.57 9.11 -9.05
N LEU A 422 -29.37 9.91 -9.75
CA LEU A 422 -29.68 9.82 -11.18
C LEU A 422 -28.44 9.78 -12.10
N GLY A 423 -27.31 10.36 -11.68
CA GLY A 423 -26.06 10.31 -12.46
C GLY A 423 -25.23 9.02 -12.30
N PHE A 424 -25.52 8.20 -11.28
CA PHE A 424 -24.72 7.02 -10.93
C PHE A 424 -25.41 5.71 -11.28
N SER A 425 -26.72 5.67 -11.04
CA SER A 425 -27.56 4.49 -11.24
C SER A 425 -27.39 3.85 -12.63
N PRO A 426 -27.31 4.63 -13.75
CA PRO A 426 -27.12 4.08 -15.09
C PRO A 426 -25.74 3.45 -15.37
N LEU A 427 -24.76 3.69 -14.51
CA LEU A 427 -23.37 3.24 -14.70
C LEU A 427 -23.10 1.90 -14.01
N ALA A 428 -23.99 1.49 -13.10
CA ALA A 428 -23.90 0.23 -12.37
C ALA A 428 -24.82 -0.84 -12.98
N ASP A 429 -24.36 -2.09 -12.92
CA ASP A 429 -25.12 -3.26 -13.33
C ASP A 429 -26.09 -3.72 -12.24
N ASP A 430 -25.70 -3.54 -10.98
CA ASP A 430 -26.48 -3.94 -9.80
C ASP A 430 -26.34 -2.91 -8.67
N HIS A 431 -27.36 -2.82 -7.83
CA HIS A 431 -27.46 -1.83 -6.76
C HIS A 431 -27.82 -2.52 -5.45
N LEU A 432 -26.91 -2.46 -4.47
CA LEU A 432 -27.14 -2.99 -3.14
C LEU A 432 -27.27 -1.89 -2.12
N ILE A 433 -28.32 -1.99 -1.31
CA ILE A 433 -28.49 -1.12 -0.15
C ILE A 433 -27.82 -1.76 1.06
N VAL A 434 -26.90 -1.02 1.67
CA VAL A 434 -26.18 -1.42 2.87
C VAL A 434 -26.91 -0.85 4.09
N ALA A 435 -27.37 -1.73 4.99
CA ALA A 435 -28.17 -1.34 6.16
C ALA A 435 -27.89 -2.24 7.38
N GLY A 436 -28.26 -1.78 8.58
CA GLY A 436 -28.12 -2.57 9.81
C GLY A 436 -29.10 -3.75 9.86
N GLY A 437 -28.60 -4.95 10.17
CA GLY A 437 -29.35 -6.21 10.21
C GLY A 437 -30.12 -6.48 11.49
N GLN A 438 -30.27 -5.49 12.39
CA GLN A 438 -31.03 -5.62 13.63
C GLN A 438 -32.53 -5.37 13.37
N PHE A 439 -33.32 -6.44 13.43
CA PHE A 439 -34.77 -6.36 13.27
C PHE A 439 -35.48 -6.06 14.59
N PRO A 440 -36.45 -5.12 14.62
CA PRO A 440 -37.19 -4.82 15.83
C PRO A 440 -38.10 -5.99 16.19
N LYS A 441 -37.83 -6.67 17.31
CA LYS A 441 -38.68 -7.77 17.83
C LYS A 441 -39.85 -7.26 18.67
N THR A 442 -39.80 -6.00 19.09
CA THR A 442 -40.85 -5.37 19.90
C THR A 442 -41.05 -3.91 19.52
N THR A 443 -42.26 -3.40 19.64
CA THR A 443 -42.58 -1.97 19.54
C THR A 443 -43.07 -1.41 20.87
N ARG A 444 -42.84 -0.11 21.11
CA ARG A 444 -43.30 0.59 22.31
C ARG A 444 -44.52 1.43 21.97
N THR A 445 -45.66 1.10 22.57
CA THR A 445 -46.87 1.91 22.50
C THR A 445 -47.05 2.66 23.81
N THR A 446 -47.40 3.94 23.71
CA THR A 446 -47.70 4.78 24.87
C THR A 446 -49.19 5.05 24.87
N THR A 447 -49.88 4.57 25.89
CA THR A 447 -51.32 4.81 26.07
C THR A 447 -51.54 5.58 27.36
N VAL A 448 -52.39 6.62 27.33
CA VAL A 448 -52.82 7.32 28.54
C VAL A 448 -54.04 6.59 29.09
N ARG A 449 -53.96 6.09 30.33
CA ARG A 449 -55.10 5.48 31.02
C ARG A 449 -55.22 6.11 32.41
N ALA A 450 -56.37 6.75 32.68
CA ALA A 450 -56.64 7.46 33.94
C ALA A 450 -55.60 8.55 34.30
N GLY A 451 -55.12 9.30 33.29
CA GLY A 451 -54.14 10.38 33.50
C GLY A 451 -52.67 9.91 33.64
N GLU A 452 -52.43 8.60 33.72
CA GLU A 452 -51.07 8.04 33.75
C GLU A 452 -50.61 7.58 32.36
N LEU A 453 -49.40 7.99 31.99
CA LEU A 453 -48.69 7.51 30.81
C LEU A 453 -48.20 6.08 31.05
N ARG A 454 -48.83 5.09 30.42
CA ARG A 454 -48.37 3.70 30.45
C ARG A 454 -47.65 3.35 29.15
N ARG A 455 -46.36 3.05 29.26
CA ARG A 455 -45.56 2.48 28.17
C ARG A 455 -45.69 0.96 28.19
N ARG A 456 -46.16 0.37 27.10
CA ARG A 456 -46.22 -1.08 26.91
C ARG A 456 -45.30 -1.49 25.77
N SER A 457 -44.57 -2.58 25.96
CA SER A 457 -43.78 -3.23 24.91
C SER A 457 -44.62 -4.37 24.35
N LEU A 458 -44.90 -4.34 23.05
CA LEU A 458 -45.65 -5.38 22.34
C LEU A 458 -44.68 -6.16 21.44
N PRO A 459 -44.72 -7.51 21.42
CA PRO A 459 -43.95 -8.29 20.46
C PRO A 459 -44.46 -8.01 19.04
N LEU A 460 -43.53 -7.98 18.08
CA LEU A 460 -43.85 -7.85 16.66
C LEU A 460 -43.80 -9.22 16.00
N THR A 461 -44.72 -9.47 15.08
CA THR A 461 -44.62 -10.57 14.13
C THR A 461 -43.49 -10.30 13.10
N PRO A 462 -42.98 -11.32 12.39
CA PRO A 462 -41.97 -11.13 11.34
C PRO A 462 -42.41 -10.12 10.27
N THR A 463 -43.66 -10.19 9.80
CA THR A 463 -44.19 -9.23 8.81
C THR A 463 -44.23 -7.80 9.36
N GLU A 464 -44.71 -7.61 10.59
CA GLU A 464 -44.72 -6.27 11.21
C GLU A 464 -43.30 -5.73 11.44
N SER A 465 -42.36 -6.61 11.81
CA SER A 465 -40.94 -6.27 11.98
C SER A 465 -40.31 -5.85 10.65
N ALA A 466 -40.58 -6.58 9.56
CA ALA A 466 -40.11 -6.25 8.22
C ALA A 466 -40.61 -4.86 7.77
N VAL A 467 -41.92 -4.59 7.93
CA VAL A 467 -42.52 -3.29 7.58
C VAL A 467 -41.95 -2.16 8.43
N ALA A 468 -41.83 -2.36 9.75
CA ALA A 468 -41.25 -1.38 10.65
C ALA A 468 -39.78 -1.08 10.30
N TRP A 469 -39.00 -2.12 9.96
CA TRP A 469 -37.61 -1.98 9.54
C TRP A 469 -37.49 -1.24 8.20
N LEU A 470 -38.31 -1.57 7.20
CA LEU A 470 -38.35 -0.89 5.90
C LEU A 470 -38.67 0.61 6.07
N HIS A 471 -39.70 0.94 6.85
CA HIS A 471 -40.07 2.33 7.10
C HIS A 471 -38.94 3.09 7.82
N HIS A 472 -38.31 2.46 8.81
CA HIS A 472 -37.25 3.10 9.60
C HIS A 472 -35.93 3.26 8.82
N ARG A 473 -35.52 2.24 8.05
CA ARG A 473 -34.22 2.17 7.39
C ARG A 473 -34.24 2.64 5.95
N LEU A 474 -35.33 2.44 5.22
CA LEU A 474 -35.42 2.73 3.80
C LEU A 474 -36.44 3.81 3.43
N GLY A 475 -37.20 4.35 4.39
CA GLY A 475 -38.22 5.37 4.11
C GLY A 475 -37.71 6.67 3.45
N ARG A 476 -36.40 6.87 3.33
CA ARG A 476 -35.77 8.00 2.63
C ARG A 476 -35.13 7.64 1.29
N VAL A 477 -35.20 6.38 0.87
CA VAL A 477 -34.61 5.92 -0.40
C VAL A 477 -35.63 6.18 -1.52
N PRO A 478 -35.29 6.96 -2.56
CA PRO A 478 -36.18 7.17 -3.71
C PRO A 478 -36.12 5.94 -4.63
N PHE A 479 -36.92 4.91 -4.31
CA PHE A 479 -36.95 3.66 -5.07
C PHE A 479 -37.41 3.82 -6.52
N SER A 480 -38.07 4.92 -6.87
CA SER A 480 -38.39 5.29 -8.26
C SER A 480 -37.13 5.53 -9.10
N ASP A 481 -36.01 5.90 -8.48
CA ASP A 481 -34.83 6.41 -9.17
C ASP A 481 -33.65 5.41 -9.13
N VAL A 482 -33.81 4.31 -8.39
CA VAL A 482 -32.76 3.30 -8.18
C VAL A 482 -33.36 1.90 -8.33
N PRO A 483 -33.05 1.17 -9.42
CA PRO A 483 -33.42 -0.22 -9.56
C PRO A 483 -32.60 -1.01 -8.54
N MET A 484 -33.22 -1.50 -7.48
CA MET A 484 -32.51 -2.17 -6.40
C MET A 484 -32.42 -3.68 -6.66
N THR A 485 -31.21 -4.23 -6.60
CA THR A 485 -30.97 -5.68 -6.71
C THR A 485 -31.26 -6.40 -5.39
N GLY A 486 -30.90 -5.80 -4.25
CA GLY A 486 -31.18 -6.36 -2.94
C GLY A 486 -30.47 -5.67 -1.78
N LEU A 487 -30.53 -6.30 -0.61
CA LEU A 487 -30.00 -5.80 0.65
C LEU A 487 -28.71 -6.52 1.06
N LEU A 488 -27.75 -5.74 1.57
CA LEU A 488 -26.56 -6.23 2.25
C LEU A 488 -26.60 -5.78 3.71
N LEU A 489 -26.86 -6.72 4.61
CA LEU A 489 -27.09 -6.41 6.03
C LEU A 489 -25.81 -6.45 6.85
N TRP A 490 -25.72 -5.54 7.82
CA TRP A 490 -24.62 -5.44 8.78
C TRP A 490 -25.00 -6.07 10.11
N CYS A 491 -24.27 -7.10 10.53
CA CYS A 491 -24.51 -7.84 11.78
C CYS A 491 -23.48 -7.48 12.85
N GLU A 492 -23.87 -7.55 14.12
CA GLU A 492 -22.92 -7.41 15.22
C GLU A 492 -21.98 -8.63 15.28
N ARG A 493 -20.80 -8.44 15.90
CA ARG A 493 -19.63 -9.32 15.79
C ARG A 493 -19.87 -10.80 16.15
N ASP A 494 -20.86 -11.07 17.00
CA ASP A 494 -21.14 -12.40 17.56
C ASP A 494 -22.38 -13.08 16.96
N GLU A 495 -23.15 -12.38 16.12
CA GLU A 495 -24.34 -12.91 15.46
C GLU A 495 -23.96 -13.66 14.17
N SER A 496 -23.21 -14.75 14.33
CA SER A 496 -22.90 -15.68 13.23
C SER A 496 -24.09 -16.57 12.83
N CYS A 497 -25.17 -16.56 13.61
CA CYS A 497 -26.38 -17.33 13.37
C CYS A 497 -27.59 -16.40 13.40
N THR A 498 -28.30 -16.29 12.28
CA THR A 498 -29.67 -15.78 12.26
C THR A 498 -30.55 -16.72 13.08
N ASP A 499 -31.39 -16.17 13.94
CA ASP A 499 -32.41 -17.00 14.59
C ASP A 499 -33.58 -17.28 13.62
N GLY A 500 -34.51 -18.14 14.03
CA GLY A 500 -35.68 -18.47 13.20
C GLY A 500 -36.52 -17.22 12.86
N PHE A 501 -36.58 -16.26 13.77
CA PHE A 501 -37.31 -15.01 13.57
C PHE A 501 -36.68 -14.16 12.47
N ASP A 502 -35.36 -13.95 12.50
CA ASP A 502 -34.65 -13.15 11.50
C ASP A 502 -34.75 -13.78 10.10
N THR A 503 -34.77 -15.12 10.03
CA THR A 503 -34.95 -15.86 8.77
C THR A 503 -36.36 -15.65 8.20
N GLU A 504 -37.39 -15.63 9.04
CA GLU A 504 -38.76 -15.32 8.63
C GLU A 504 -38.88 -13.86 8.17
N VAL A 505 -38.26 -12.91 8.88
CA VAL A 505 -38.21 -11.50 8.46
C VAL A 505 -37.53 -11.33 7.10
N ASP A 506 -36.42 -12.03 6.84
CA ASP A 506 -35.74 -12.02 5.53
C ASP A 506 -36.67 -12.50 4.40
N ALA A 507 -37.50 -13.52 4.66
CA ALA A 507 -38.50 -14.00 3.70
C ALA A 507 -39.63 -12.99 3.46
N GLU A 508 -40.07 -12.26 4.49
CA GLU A 508 -41.03 -11.15 4.34
C GLU A 508 -40.44 -10.00 3.52
N LEU A 509 -39.19 -9.61 3.78
CA LEU A 509 -38.49 -8.57 3.00
C LEU A 509 -38.37 -8.98 1.53
N ALA A 510 -38.05 -10.24 1.25
CA ALA A 510 -38.02 -10.76 -0.13
C ALA A 510 -39.40 -10.69 -0.81
N ARG A 511 -40.50 -11.00 -0.10
CA ARG A 511 -41.87 -10.83 -0.64
C ARG A 511 -42.23 -9.38 -0.95
N HIS A 512 -41.62 -8.43 -0.23
CA HIS A 512 -41.72 -7.01 -0.54
C HIS A 512 -40.74 -6.53 -1.64
N GLY A 513 -40.09 -7.44 -2.35
CA GLY A 513 -39.14 -7.12 -3.42
C GLY A 513 -37.77 -6.64 -2.92
N MET A 514 -37.45 -6.91 -1.64
CA MET A 514 -36.21 -6.46 -0.98
C MET A 514 -35.40 -7.67 -0.46
N PRO A 515 -34.92 -8.56 -1.34
CA PRO A 515 -34.24 -9.77 -0.92
C PRO A 515 -32.91 -9.45 -0.22
N VAL A 516 -32.63 -10.15 0.88
CA VAL A 516 -31.33 -10.09 1.57
C VAL A 516 -30.34 -11.00 0.84
N LEU A 517 -29.31 -10.42 0.22
CA LEU A 517 -28.33 -11.16 -0.57
C LEU A 517 -27.13 -11.62 0.26
N GLY A 518 -26.88 -10.97 1.39
CA GLY A 518 -25.81 -11.36 2.30
C GLY A 518 -25.81 -10.57 3.60
N ARG A 519 -25.10 -11.12 4.58
CA ARG A 519 -24.87 -10.55 5.91
C ARG A 519 -23.37 -10.43 6.14
N LEU A 520 -22.90 -9.23 6.48
CA LEU A 520 -21.49 -8.96 6.76
C LEU A 520 -21.34 -8.51 8.21
N PRO A 521 -20.31 -9.00 8.94
CA PRO A 521 -20.05 -8.52 10.28
C PRO A 521 -19.57 -7.06 10.25
N GLN A 522 -19.99 -6.28 11.23
CA GLN A 522 -19.57 -4.91 11.37
C GLN A 522 -18.04 -4.84 11.48
N THR A 523 -17.42 -4.08 10.58
CA THR A 523 -15.97 -3.90 10.58
C THR A 523 -15.52 -3.27 11.88
N PRO A 524 -14.49 -3.82 12.56
CA PRO A 524 -13.87 -3.11 13.66
C PRO A 524 -13.25 -1.82 13.10
N ARG A 525 -13.28 -0.73 13.89
CA ARG A 525 -12.71 0.56 13.46
C ARG A 525 -11.22 0.37 13.16
N PHE A 526 -10.84 0.35 11.87
CA PHE A 526 -9.46 0.13 11.45
C PHE A 526 -8.91 1.27 10.59
N SER A 527 -7.57 1.32 10.58
CA SER A 527 -6.76 2.21 9.75
C SER A 527 -7.07 2.02 8.25
N PRO A 528 -7.08 3.11 7.46
CA PRO A 528 -7.44 3.11 6.02
C PRO A 528 -6.55 2.23 5.11
N ASP A 529 -5.46 1.64 5.63
CA ASP A 529 -4.44 0.94 4.84
C ASP A 529 -4.51 -0.60 4.91
N ARG A 530 -5.41 -1.19 5.71
CA ARG A 530 -5.46 -2.66 5.97
C ARG A 530 -6.51 -3.38 5.13
N THR A 531 -6.32 -4.65 4.80
CA THR A 531 -7.45 -5.47 4.33
C THR A 531 -8.26 -5.96 5.51
N VAL A 532 -9.57 -5.81 5.39
CA VAL A 532 -10.53 -6.02 6.48
C VAL A 532 -10.57 -7.49 6.95
N LEU A 533 -10.15 -8.42 6.11
CA LEU A 533 -10.16 -9.87 6.40
C LEU A 533 -8.99 -10.34 7.29
N ASP A 534 -7.98 -9.50 7.50
CA ASP A 534 -6.78 -9.89 8.25
C ASP A 534 -6.97 -9.82 9.76
N HIS A 535 -7.95 -9.05 10.22
CA HIS A 535 -8.24 -8.85 11.65
C HIS A 535 -9.39 -9.70 12.19
N VAL A 536 -10.02 -10.50 11.33
CA VAL A 536 -11.12 -11.36 11.72
C VAL A 536 -10.59 -12.78 12.01
N PRO A 537 -11.04 -13.42 13.11
CA PRO A 537 -10.77 -14.83 13.37
C PRO A 537 -11.10 -15.70 12.16
N ASP A 538 -10.44 -16.85 12.03
CA ASP A 538 -10.57 -17.72 10.84
C ASP A 538 -12.03 -18.12 10.55
N GLU A 539 -12.85 -18.31 11.58
CA GLU A 539 -14.28 -18.62 11.43
C GLU A 539 -15.05 -17.45 10.82
N GLN A 540 -14.87 -16.25 11.36
CA GLN A 540 -15.49 -15.03 10.83
C GLN A 540 -14.98 -14.70 9.43
N ARG A 541 -13.71 -14.98 9.15
CA ARG A 541 -13.13 -14.84 7.81
C ARG A 541 -13.80 -15.78 6.80
N LYS A 542 -13.99 -17.06 7.16
CA LYS A 542 -14.71 -18.03 6.31
C LYS A 542 -16.15 -17.57 6.07
N PHE A 543 -16.83 -17.09 7.11
CA PHE A 543 -18.18 -16.54 7.00
C PHE A 543 -18.24 -15.36 6.02
N VAL A 544 -17.34 -14.38 6.14
CA VAL A 544 -17.30 -13.24 5.22
C VAL A 544 -17.05 -13.68 3.77
N ILE A 545 -16.14 -14.63 3.55
CA ILE A 545 -15.87 -15.17 2.20
C ILE A 545 -17.11 -15.88 1.64
N GLN A 546 -17.79 -16.69 2.45
CA GLN A 546 -19.02 -17.37 2.06
C GLN A 546 -20.12 -16.37 1.69
N GLN A 547 -20.35 -15.36 2.52
CA GLN A 547 -21.36 -14.33 2.31
C GLN A 547 -21.05 -13.47 1.08
N ALA A 548 -19.78 -13.07 0.89
CA ALA A 548 -19.37 -12.34 -0.30
C ALA A 548 -19.55 -13.17 -1.59
N ASN A 549 -19.28 -14.48 -1.53
CA ASN A 549 -19.51 -15.37 -2.66
C ASN A 549 -21.00 -15.55 -2.96
N GLN A 550 -21.83 -15.66 -1.94
CA GLN A 550 -23.29 -15.71 -2.09
C GLN A 550 -23.81 -14.43 -2.75
N VAL A 551 -23.39 -13.25 -2.26
CA VAL A 551 -23.75 -11.97 -2.87
C VAL A 551 -23.38 -11.96 -4.35
N ARG A 552 -22.15 -12.37 -4.70
CA ARG A 552 -21.67 -12.41 -6.10
C ARG A 552 -22.48 -13.33 -7.00
N GLN A 553 -22.94 -14.47 -6.49
CA GLN A 553 -23.76 -15.42 -7.25
C GLN A 553 -25.17 -14.89 -7.55
N CYS A 554 -25.65 -13.94 -6.74
CA CYS A 554 -26.95 -13.30 -6.92
C CYS A 554 -26.90 -12.07 -7.85
N LEU A 555 -25.72 -11.60 -8.26
CA LEU A 555 -25.57 -10.46 -9.16
C LEU A 555 -25.87 -10.88 -10.61
N GLY A 556 -26.40 -9.93 -11.39
CA GLY A 556 -26.70 -10.14 -12.80
C GLY A 556 -25.44 -10.19 -13.68
N PRO A 557 -25.59 -10.48 -14.98
CA PRO A 557 -24.49 -10.35 -15.93
C PRO A 557 -24.05 -8.88 -16.06
N ALA A 558 -22.78 -8.66 -16.39
CA ALA A 558 -22.29 -7.30 -16.68
C ALA A 558 -22.97 -6.75 -17.94
N HIS A 559 -23.52 -5.54 -17.87
CA HIS A 559 -24.13 -4.89 -19.02
C HIS A 559 -23.05 -4.19 -19.84
N ALA A 560 -22.90 -4.60 -21.10
CA ALA A 560 -21.80 -4.15 -21.95
C ALA A 560 -21.92 -2.68 -22.43
N ASN A 561 -23.03 -1.96 -22.16
CA ASN A 561 -23.23 -0.61 -22.69
C ASN A 561 -24.25 0.22 -21.90
N ALA A 562 -23.78 1.30 -21.25
CA ALA A 562 -24.64 2.34 -20.66
C ALA A 562 -25.51 3.07 -21.70
N THR A 563 -25.14 2.98 -23.00
CA THR A 563 -25.90 3.51 -24.13
C THR A 563 -27.25 2.84 -24.32
N ALA A 564 -27.37 1.53 -24.13
CA ALA A 564 -28.65 0.83 -24.28
C ALA A 564 -29.69 1.27 -23.23
N PHE A 565 -29.25 1.49 -21.99
CA PHE A 565 -30.10 1.99 -20.91
C PHE A 565 -30.49 3.46 -21.09
N ARG A 566 -29.58 4.30 -21.60
CA ARG A 566 -29.90 5.71 -21.98
C ARG A 566 -30.88 5.80 -23.15
N THR A 567 -30.81 4.89 -24.11
CA THR A 567 -31.79 4.80 -25.20
C THR A 567 -33.16 4.40 -24.65
N ALA A 568 -33.23 3.38 -23.78
CA ALA A 568 -34.47 2.95 -23.15
C ALA A 568 -35.11 4.02 -22.25
N LEU A 569 -34.30 4.81 -21.52
CA LEU A 569 -34.80 5.93 -20.71
C LEU A 569 -35.29 7.12 -21.54
N ARG A 570 -34.70 7.37 -22.72
CA ARG A 570 -35.19 8.41 -23.65
C ARG A 570 -36.53 8.01 -24.26
N GLU A 571 -36.66 6.76 -24.70
CA GLU A 571 -37.92 6.23 -25.22
C GLU A 571 -39.06 6.25 -24.19
N TYR A 572 -38.75 6.15 -22.90
CA TYR A 572 -39.74 6.25 -21.82
C TYR A 572 -40.08 7.67 -21.37
N ALA A 573 -39.20 8.65 -21.65
CA ALA A 573 -39.43 10.06 -21.31
C ALA A 573 -40.17 10.84 -22.42
N ASP A 574 -40.24 10.28 -23.62
CA ASP A 574 -40.97 10.81 -24.78
C ASP A 574 -42.40 10.23 -24.92
N LEU A 575 -42.87 9.44 -23.94
CA LEU A 575 -44.27 8.99 -23.73
C LEU A 575 -44.93 9.77 -22.58
#